data_AF-A0A965XUW0-F1
#
_entry.id   AF-A0A965XUW0-F1
#
_cell.length_a   1.000
_cell.length_b   1.000
_cell.length_c   1.000
_cell.angle_alpha   90.00
_cell.angle_beta   90.00
_cell.angle_gamma   90.00
#
_symmetry.space_group_name_H-M   'P 1'
#
loop_
_entity.id
_entity.type
_entity.pdbx_description
1 polymer ?
#
loop_
_entity_poly.entity_id
_entity_poly.type
_entity_poly.pdbx_seq_one_letter_code
_entity_poly.pdbx_strand_id
1 'polypeptide(L)'
;MFSFDLGANFSWWNTNAMDQNIWAVSLYPVFRFNFLRNKYFDPYFFYILGGPTYLSQSYIDGNDTGRRFTFYDALGTGLFFGQKRQYNAELRIAHYSNGNIFPMNCGVKIPLTFSLGYAF
;
A
#
# COMPACT_ATOMS: atom_id res chain seq x y z
N MET A 1 -14.52 1.57 15.46
CA MET A 1 -15.43 1.94 14.35
C MET A 1 -14.79 1.45 13.06
N PHE A 2 -15.56 0.81 12.17
CA PHE A 2 -15.07 0.25 10.91
C PHE A 2 -15.44 1.15 9.73
N SER A 3 -14.56 1.29 8.74
CA SER A 3 -14.83 1.93 7.46
C SER A 3 -14.32 1.10 6.29
N PHE A 4 -14.99 1.28 5.16
CA PHE A 4 -14.59 0.75 3.86
C PHE A 4 -14.43 1.93 2.90
N ASP A 5 -13.24 2.05 2.33
CA ASP A 5 -12.87 3.15 1.45
C ASP A 5 -12.26 2.59 0.15
N LEU A 6 -12.20 3.43 -0.89
CA LEU A 6 -11.47 3.13 -2.11
C LEU A 6 -10.27 4.08 -2.21
N GLY A 7 -9.12 3.54 -2.59
CA GLY A 7 -7.89 4.29 -2.76
C GLY A 7 -7.22 3.99 -4.09
N ALA A 8 -6.43 4.95 -4.57
CA ALA A 8 -5.53 4.77 -5.69
C ALA A 8 -4.17 5.39 -5.36
N ASN A 9 -3.10 4.84 -5.93
CA ASN A 9 -1.77 5.43 -5.82
C ASN A 9 -0.94 5.28 -7.10
N PHE A 10 0.02 6.18 -7.24
CA PHE A 10 1.20 6.01 -8.08
C PHE A 10 2.41 5.90 -7.14
N SER A 11 3.31 4.97 -7.43
CA SER A 11 4.51 4.74 -6.63
C SER A 11 5.72 4.55 -7.52
N TRP A 12 6.87 4.99 -7.02
CA TRP A 12 8.17 4.85 -7.66
C TRP A 12 9.12 4.22 -6.65
N TRP A 13 9.83 3.18 -7.06
CA TRP A 13 10.74 2.43 -6.22
C TRP A 13 12.08 2.24 -6.92
N ASN A 14 13.12 2.21 -6.10
CA ASN A 14 14.45 1.77 -6.48
C ASN A 14 14.71 0.44 -5.75
N THR A 15 15.14 -0.57 -6.50
CA THR A 15 15.32 -1.91 -5.96
C THR A 15 16.68 -2.05 -5.28
N ASN A 16 16.78 -2.96 -4.30
CA ASN A 16 17.97 -3.03 -3.44
C ASN A 16 19.07 -3.96 -3.96
N ALA A 17 18.79 -4.92 -4.85
CA ALA A 17 19.80 -5.85 -5.33
C ALA A 17 20.47 -5.42 -6.64
N MET A 18 19.71 -4.83 -7.57
CA MET A 18 20.23 -4.44 -8.90
C MET A 18 19.96 -2.97 -9.27
N ASP A 19 19.56 -2.11 -8.33
CA ASP A 19 19.38 -0.65 -8.52
C ASP A 19 18.42 -0.31 -9.69
N GLN A 20 17.36 -1.10 -9.84
CA GLN A 20 16.37 -0.95 -10.90
C GLN A 20 15.29 0.04 -10.48
N ASN A 21 14.92 0.93 -11.40
CA ASN A 21 13.78 1.82 -11.20
C ASN A 21 12.48 1.16 -11.67
N ILE A 22 11.55 1.00 -10.75
CA ILE A 22 10.22 0.46 -11.03
C ILE A 22 9.15 1.46 -10.59
N TRP A 23 8.02 1.48 -11.29
CA TRP A 23 6.86 2.24 -10.87
C TRP A 23 5.62 1.35 -10.88
N ALA A 24 4.64 1.72 -10.06
CA ALA A 24 3.37 1.01 -9.97
C ALA A 24 2.20 1.98 -9.91
N VAL A 25 1.09 1.59 -10.55
CA VAL A 25 -0.22 2.23 -10.41
C VAL A 25 -1.17 1.22 -9.79
N SER A 26 -1.82 1.58 -8.69
CA SER A 26 -2.66 0.67 -7.91
C SER A 26 -4.03 1.30 -7.66
N LEU A 27 -5.09 0.49 -7.73
CA LEU A 27 -6.44 0.81 -7.25
C LEU A 27 -6.82 -0.26 -6.23
N TYR A 28 -7.37 0.11 -5.08
CA TYR A 28 -7.57 -0.85 -3.99
C TYR A 28 -8.71 -0.50 -3.02
N PRO A 29 -9.37 -1.51 -2.45
CA PRO A 29 -10.18 -1.33 -1.26
C PRO A 29 -9.29 -1.09 -0.03
N VAL A 30 -9.75 -0.25 0.89
CA VAL A 30 -9.14 -0.02 2.19
C VAL A 30 -10.15 -0.38 3.26
N PHE A 31 -9.79 -1.35 4.09
CA PHE A 31 -10.49 -1.70 5.31
C PHE A 31 -9.83 -1.00 6.47
N ARG A 32 -10.57 -0.22 7.24
CA ARG A 32 -9.99 0.56 8.33
C ARG A 32 -10.77 0.38 9.61
N PHE A 33 -10.05 0.23 10.71
CA PHE A 33 -10.60 0.05 12.04
C PHE A 33 -10.00 1.07 13.00
N ASN A 34 -10.82 2.05 13.40
CA ASN A 34 -10.46 3.06 14.37
C ASN A 34 -10.72 2.51 15.78
N PHE A 35 -9.67 2.42 16.58
CA PHE A 35 -9.72 1.79 17.91
C PHE A 35 -9.81 2.79 19.06
N LEU A 36 -9.56 4.08 18.79
CA LEU A 36 -9.78 5.17 19.75
C LEU A 36 -10.36 6.37 18.99
N ARG A 37 -11.30 7.08 19.61
CA ARG A 37 -11.88 8.31 19.02
C ARG A 37 -11.82 9.45 20.03
N ASN A 38 -10.88 10.38 19.83
CA ASN A 38 -10.72 11.58 20.65
C ASN A 38 -10.83 12.83 19.76
N LYS A 39 -11.33 13.96 20.27
CA LYS A 39 -11.46 15.24 19.55
C LYS A 39 -10.21 15.60 18.72
N TYR A 40 -9.02 15.33 19.25
CA TYR A 40 -7.74 15.68 18.61
C TYR A 40 -7.06 14.56 17.85
N PHE A 41 -7.38 13.30 18.16
CA PHE A 41 -6.69 12.12 17.63
C PHE A 41 -7.68 10.98 17.33
N ASP A 42 -7.52 10.35 16.18
CA ASP A 42 -8.34 9.22 15.74
C ASP A 42 -7.43 8.14 15.14
N PRO A 43 -6.75 7.33 15.98
CA PRO A 43 -5.86 6.29 15.51
C PRO A 43 -6.61 5.06 14.99
N TYR A 44 -6.03 4.41 13.99
CA TYR A 44 -6.63 3.30 13.26
C TYR A 44 -5.60 2.28 12.79
N PHE A 45 -6.05 1.04 12.65
CA PHE A 45 -5.40 0.04 11.80
C PHE A 45 -6.06 0.06 10.42
N PHE A 46 -5.30 -0.28 9.38
CA PHE A 46 -5.85 -0.48 8.06
C PHE A 46 -5.25 -1.69 7.36
N TYR A 47 -6.04 -2.23 6.44
CA TYR A 47 -5.67 -3.34 5.59
C TYR A 47 -6.16 -3.08 4.17
N ILE A 48 -5.27 -3.28 3.21
CA ILE A 48 -5.52 -3.25 1.78
C ILE A 48 -5.35 -4.69 1.30
N LEU A 49 -6.36 -5.20 0.61
CA LEU A 49 -6.39 -6.58 0.13
C LEU A 49 -6.69 -6.62 -1.36
N GLY A 50 -5.84 -7.27 -2.12
CA GLY A 50 -6.10 -7.66 -3.50
C GLY A 50 -6.27 -6.49 -4.47
N GLY A 51 -5.57 -5.36 -4.24
CA GLY A 51 -5.69 -4.17 -5.07
C GLY A 51 -5.13 -4.37 -6.48
N PRO A 52 -5.93 -4.35 -7.57
CA PRO A 52 -5.40 -4.47 -8.92
C PRO A 52 -4.32 -3.41 -9.19
N THR A 53 -3.17 -3.87 -9.67
CA THR A 53 -1.96 -3.07 -9.82
C THR A 53 -1.25 -3.39 -11.13
N TYR A 54 -0.71 -2.35 -11.77
CA TYR A 54 0.19 -2.49 -12.90
C TYR A 54 1.62 -2.05 -12.51
N LEU A 55 2.58 -2.95 -12.66
CA LEU A 55 4.01 -2.70 -12.52
C LEU A 55 4.64 -2.34 -13.86
N SER A 56 5.61 -1.42 -13.85
CA SER A 56 6.38 -1.06 -15.04
C SER A 56 7.19 -2.23 -15.63
N GLN A 57 7.59 -3.17 -14.78
CA GLN A 57 8.42 -4.33 -15.10
C GLN A 57 7.87 -5.57 -14.38
N SER A 58 8.06 -6.76 -14.96
CA SER A 58 7.71 -8.05 -14.33
C SER A 58 8.92 -8.91 -13.99
N TYR A 59 10.12 -8.50 -14.41
CA TYR A 59 11.37 -9.13 -14.03
C TYR A 59 12.17 -8.09 -13.25
N ILE A 60 12.32 -8.30 -11.94
CA ILE A 60 12.79 -7.29 -10.99
C ILE A 60 13.88 -7.94 -10.12
N ASP A 61 15.08 -7.34 -10.07
CA ASP A 61 16.22 -7.87 -9.29
C ASP A 61 16.55 -9.34 -9.60
N GLY A 62 16.42 -9.75 -10.86
CA GLY A 62 16.66 -11.14 -11.28
C GLY A 62 15.51 -12.11 -10.98
N ASN A 63 14.40 -11.61 -10.43
CA ASN A 63 13.24 -12.40 -10.04
C ASN A 63 12.04 -12.14 -10.96
N ASP A 64 11.34 -13.21 -11.34
CA ASP A 64 10.17 -13.12 -12.22
C ASP A 64 8.87 -13.05 -11.40
N THR A 65 8.22 -11.89 -11.43
CA THR A 65 6.92 -11.63 -10.78
C THR A 65 5.75 -12.16 -11.62
N GLY A 66 6.01 -12.81 -12.76
CA GLY A 66 5.05 -13.31 -13.73
C GLY A 66 4.67 -12.28 -14.76
N ARG A 67 3.52 -11.64 -14.58
CA ARG A 67 3.05 -10.55 -15.46
C ARG A 67 3.21 -9.21 -14.77
N ARG A 68 3.12 -8.14 -15.56
CA ARG A 68 3.10 -6.76 -15.05
C ARG A 68 1.83 -6.44 -14.26
N PHE A 69 0.74 -7.14 -14.54
CA PHE A 69 -0.47 -7.07 -13.74
C PHE A 69 -0.33 -7.96 -12.50
N THR A 70 -0.61 -7.38 -11.34
CA THR A 70 -0.41 -8.00 -10.02
C THR A 70 -1.43 -7.44 -9.03
N PHE A 71 -1.41 -7.91 -7.79
CA PHE A 71 -2.20 -7.34 -6.70
C PHE A 71 -1.30 -6.61 -5.71
N TYR A 72 -1.82 -5.55 -5.12
CA TYR A 72 -1.22 -4.79 -4.03
C TYR A 72 -1.97 -5.08 -2.73
N ASP A 73 -1.22 -5.56 -1.75
CA ASP A 73 -1.67 -5.76 -0.38
C ASP A 73 -0.84 -4.86 0.53
N ALA A 74 -1.47 -4.27 1.53
CA ALA A 74 -0.76 -3.49 2.53
C ALA A 74 -1.45 -3.59 3.89
N LEU A 75 -0.66 -3.47 4.94
CA LEU A 75 -1.19 -3.39 6.30
C LEU A 75 -0.43 -2.32 7.05
N GLY A 76 -1.13 -1.65 7.96
CA GLY A 76 -0.52 -0.56 8.68
C GLY A 76 -1.37 -0.02 9.81
N THR A 77 -0.82 1.00 10.44
CA THR A 77 -1.49 1.81 11.45
C THR A 77 -1.29 3.26 11.10
N GLY A 78 -2.26 4.09 11.45
CA GLY A 78 -2.16 5.53 11.29
C GLY A 78 -2.98 6.27 12.32
N LEU A 79 -2.98 7.59 12.19
CA LEU A 79 -3.87 8.44 12.96
C LEU A 79 -4.25 9.68 12.18
N PHE A 80 -5.50 10.13 12.37
CA PHE A 80 -5.87 11.49 12.02
C PHE A 80 -5.63 12.43 13.19
N PHE A 81 -5.17 13.64 12.89
CA PHE A 81 -4.88 14.68 13.89
C PHE A 81 -5.16 16.10 13.38
N GLY A 82 -5.11 17.05 14.30
CA GLY A 82 -5.44 18.47 14.06
C GLY A 82 -6.86 18.82 14.54
N GLN A 83 -7.16 20.12 14.59
CA GLN A 83 -8.42 20.62 15.17
C GLN A 83 -9.68 20.04 14.50
N LYS A 84 -9.60 19.75 13.20
CA LYS A 84 -10.67 19.11 12.42
C LYS A 84 -10.30 17.70 11.92
N ARG A 85 -9.23 17.08 12.46
CA ARG A 85 -8.70 15.78 11.99
C ARG A 85 -8.34 15.76 10.50
N GLN A 86 -7.85 16.90 10.01
CA GLN A 86 -7.55 17.14 8.60
C GLN A 86 -6.18 16.65 8.16
N TYR A 87 -5.31 16.22 9.08
CA TYR A 87 -4.01 15.65 8.75
C TYR A 87 -4.00 14.17 9.10
N ASN A 88 -3.28 13.36 8.33
CA ASN A 88 -3.04 11.96 8.66
C ASN A 88 -1.55 11.62 8.57
N ALA A 89 -1.14 10.67 9.42
CA ALA A 89 0.19 10.05 9.37
C ALA A 89 0.02 8.53 9.47
N GLU A 90 0.75 7.78 8.66
CA GLU A 90 0.67 6.31 8.66
C GLU A 90 2.04 5.66 8.59
N LEU A 91 2.09 4.45 9.15
CA LEU A 91 3.16 3.48 8.98
C LEU A 91 2.56 2.23 8.34
N ARG A 92 3.21 1.73 7.29
CA ARG A 92 2.75 0.54 6.57
C ARG A 92 3.88 -0.32 6.07
N ILE A 93 3.58 -1.59 5.89
CA ILE A 93 4.33 -2.51 5.02
C ILE A 93 3.41 -2.91 3.87
N ALA A 94 3.98 -3.20 2.72
CA ALA A 94 3.19 -3.60 1.56
C ALA A 94 3.86 -4.69 0.74
N HIS A 95 3.08 -5.30 -0.14
CA HIS A 95 3.48 -6.43 -0.93
C HIS A 95 2.75 -6.40 -2.27
N TYR A 96 3.50 -6.64 -3.36
CA TYR A 96 2.93 -6.91 -4.67
C TYR A 96 3.07 -8.38 -4.99
N SER A 97 1.97 -9.06 -5.33
CA SER A 97 2.01 -10.44 -5.82
C SER A 97 0.79 -10.77 -6.66
N ASN A 98 0.92 -11.73 -7.56
CA ASN A 98 -0.18 -12.10 -8.45
C ASN A 98 -1.09 -13.20 -7.87
N GLY A 99 -0.89 -13.59 -6.60
CA GLY A 99 -1.71 -14.64 -5.96
C GLY A 99 -1.60 -16.02 -6.62
N ASN A 100 -0.52 -16.29 -7.36
CA ASN A 100 -0.30 -17.50 -8.16
C ASN A 100 -1.35 -17.73 -9.27
N ILE A 101 -1.99 -16.68 -9.78
CA ILE A 101 -2.80 -16.79 -11.01
C ILE A 101 -1.92 -16.97 -12.26
N PHE A 102 -0.62 -16.69 -12.13
CA PHE A 102 0.40 -16.98 -13.14
C PHE A 102 1.45 -17.95 -12.57
N PRO A 103 2.15 -18.73 -13.43
CA PRO A 103 3.11 -19.74 -12.97
C PRO A 103 4.28 -19.18 -12.15
N MET A 104 4.75 -17.97 -12.49
CA MET A 104 5.81 -17.26 -11.76
C MET A 104 5.18 -16.20 -10.86
N ASN A 105 5.68 -16.08 -9.62
CA ASN A 105 5.16 -15.11 -8.63
C ASN A 105 6.23 -14.78 -7.58
N CYS A 106 7.38 -14.27 -8.01
CA CYS A 106 8.32 -13.66 -7.08
C CYS A 106 7.76 -12.32 -6.60
N GLY A 107 7.06 -12.33 -5.46
CA GLY A 107 6.45 -11.12 -4.90
C GLY A 107 7.46 -10.02 -4.55
N VAL A 108 7.04 -8.76 -4.65
CA VAL A 108 7.85 -7.59 -4.32
C VAL A 108 7.43 -7.08 -2.94
N LYS A 109 8.36 -6.98 -2.01
CA LYS A 109 8.10 -6.50 -0.64
C LYS A 109 8.49 -5.03 -0.53
N ILE A 110 7.57 -4.21 -0.06
CA ILE A 110 7.83 -2.82 0.28
C ILE A 110 8.07 -2.74 1.79
N PRO A 111 9.24 -2.24 2.22
CA PRO A 111 9.58 -2.16 3.63
C PRO A 111 8.70 -1.12 4.33
N LEU A 112 8.96 -0.94 5.63
CA LEU A 112 8.28 0.06 6.44
C LEU A 112 8.29 1.43 5.75
N THR A 113 7.11 1.90 5.41
CA THR A 113 6.86 3.15 4.70
C THR A 113 6.11 4.09 5.63
N PHE A 114 6.59 5.32 5.75
CA PHE A 114 5.90 6.40 6.42
C PHE A 114 5.17 7.28 5.39
N SER A 115 3.93 7.69 5.70
CA SER A 115 3.16 8.61 4.87
C SER A 115 2.58 9.76 5.70
N LEU A 116 2.40 10.90 5.05
CA LEU A 116 1.64 12.04 5.54
C LEU A 116 0.60 12.42 4.51
N GLY A 117 -0.55 12.90 4.96
CA GLY A 117 -1.61 13.34 4.05
C GLY A 117 -2.60 14.29 4.70
N TYR A 118 -3.57 14.69 3.88
CA TYR A 118 -4.60 15.66 4.21
C TYR A 118 -5.98 15.12 3.86
N ALA A 119 -6.94 15.29 4.76
CA ALA A 119 -8.35 14.95 4.58
C ALA A 119 -9.16 16.24 4.38
N PHE A 120 -9.94 16.29 3.29
CA PHE A 120 -10.75 17.43 2.87
C PHE A 120 -12.24 17.25 3.20
#